data_AF-A0A9X2I6A7-F1
#
_entry.id   AF-A0A9X2I6A7-F1
#
_cell.length_a   1.000
_cell.length_b   1.000
_cell.length_c   1.000
_cell.angle_alpha   90.00
_cell.angle_beta   90.00
_cell.angle_gamma   90.00
#
_symmetry.space_group_name_H-M   'P 1'
#
loop_
_entity.id
_entity.type
_entity.pdbx_description
1 polymer ?
#
loop_
_entity_poly.entity_id
_entity_poly.type
_entity_poly.pdbx_seq_one_letter_code
_entity_poly.pdbx_strand_id
1 'polypeptide(L)' 'MDKRFIKKQMDHVIKTYTEQSFSLPLTKDEENQLLQKIVDQVQQQGFENLQDILHDIIYPFFTNQDE' A
#
# COMPACT_ATOMS: atom_id res chain seq x y z
N MET A 1 -16.52 -3.04 -3.73
CA MET A 1 -15.17 -2.59 -4.11
C MET A 1 -14.34 -3.77 -4.59
N ASP A 2 -13.63 -3.62 -5.71
CA ASP A 2 -12.79 -4.68 -6.26
C ASP A 2 -11.44 -4.76 -5.54
N LYS A 3 -11.34 -5.66 -4.54
CA LYS A 3 -10.09 -5.91 -3.80
C LYS A 3 -8.92 -6.27 -4.72
N ARG A 4 -9.21 -6.90 -5.87
CA ARG A 4 -8.22 -7.23 -6.91
C ARG A 4 -7.64 -5.98 -7.60
N PHE A 5 -8.45 -4.94 -7.78
CA PHE A 5 -7.99 -3.68 -8.35
C PHE A 5 -7.08 -2.95 -7.37
N ILE A 6 -7.50 -2.85 -6.11
CA ILE A 6 -6.71 -2.23 -5.04
C ILE A 6 -5.36 -2.93 -4.90
N LYS A 7 -5.35 -4.27 -4.91
CA LYS A 7 -4.11 -5.05 -4.89
C LYS A 7 -3.18 -4.70 -6.05
N LYS A 8 -3.70 -4.58 -7.28
CA LYS A 8 -2.86 -4.20 -8.44
C LYS A 8 -2.25 -2.81 -8.30
N GLN A 9 -3.00 -1.86 -7.75
CA GLN A 9 -2.50 -0.50 -7.52
C GLN A 9 -1.44 -0.49 -6.41
N MET A 10 -1.69 -1.21 -5.32
CA MET A 10 -0.72 -1.45 -4.26
C MET A 10 0.58 -2.05 -4.80
N ASP A 11 0.49 -3.14 -5.57
CA ASP A 11 1.66 -3.79 -6.19
C ASP A 11 2.45 -2.81 -7.09
N HIS A 12 1.77 -1.89 -7.77
CA HIS A 12 2.41 -0.86 -8.60
C HIS A 12 3.18 0.16 -7.75
N VAL A 13 2.55 0.67 -6.68
CA VAL A 13 3.16 1.65 -5.78
C VAL A 13 4.33 1.03 -5.01
N ILE A 14 4.18 -0.20 -4.52
CA ILE A 14 5.29 -0.95 -3.88
C ILE A 14 6.49 -1.02 -4.83
N LYS A 15 6.27 -1.40 -6.10
CA LYS A 15 7.35 -1.48 -7.09
C LYS A 15 8.12 -0.17 -7.22
N THR A 16 7.43 0.97 -7.24
CA THR A 16 8.10 2.27 -7.33
C THR A 16 9.04 2.55 -6.16
N TYR A 17 8.75 2.02 -4.97
CA TYR A 17 9.61 2.17 -3.79
C TYR A 17 10.72 1.12 -3.74
N THR A 18 10.44 -0.12 -4.14
CA THR A 18 11.42 -1.23 -4.14
C THR A 18 12.40 -1.19 -5.32
N GLU A 19 12.05 -0.54 -6.43
CA GLU A 19 12.99 -0.37 -7.56
C GLU A 19 13.97 0.79 -7.29
N GLN A 20 13.58 1.77 -6.47
CA GLN A 20 14.42 2.92 -6.12
C GLN A 20 15.29 2.68 -4.89
N SER A 21 14.88 1.79 -3.99
CA SER A 21 15.62 1.44 -2.77
C SER A 21 15.87 -0.07 -2.75
N PHE A 22 17.05 -0.51 -2.31
CA PHE A 22 17.40 -1.93 -2.08
C PHE A 22 16.53 -2.61 -0.98
N SER A 23 15.26 -2.25 -0.83
CA SER A 23 14.37 -2.81 0.17
C SER A 23 13.98 -4.24 -0.22
N LEU A 24 14.01 -5.13 0.76
CA LEU A 24 13.57 -6.51 0.60
C LEU A 24 12.11 -6.57 0.11
N PRO A 25 11.75 -7.57 -0.70
CA PRO A 25 10.36 -7.79 -1.08
C PRO A 25 9.51 -8.06 0.16
N LEU A 26 8.27 -7.55 0.15
CA LEU A 26 7.27 -7.81 1.18
C LEU A 26 7.05 -9.31 1.37
N THR A 27 6.90 -9.73 2.63
CA THR A 27 6.35 -11.04 2.95
C THR A 27 4.86 -11.08 2.64
N LYS A 28 4.29 -12.29 2.49
CA LYS A 28 2.86 -12.46 2.26
C LYS A 28 2.00 -11.90 3.39
N ASP A 29 2.49 -11.94 4.62
CA ASP A 29 1.77 -11.41 5.77
C ASP A 29 1.75 -9.87 5.75
N GLU A 30 2.88 -9.22 5.45
CA GLU A 30 2.94 -7.77 5.28
C GLU A 30 2.09 -7.29 4.11
N GLU A 31 2.13 -8.01 2.97
CA GLU A 31 1.27 -7.71 1.81
C GLU A 31 -0.21 -7.77 2.19
N ASN A 32 -0.62 -8.79 2.95
CA ASN A 32 -2.00 -8.92 3.42
C ASN A 32 -2.39 -7.82 4.42
N GLN A 33 -1.49 -7.43 5.32
CA GLN A 33 -1.72 -6.35 6.28
C GLN A 33 -1.88 -4.99 5.59
N LEU A 34 -0.98 -4.68 4.65
CA LEU A 34 -1.05 -3.45 3.83
C LEU A 34 -2.35 -3.42 3.03
N LEU A 35 -2.67 -4.51 2.33
CA LEU A 35 -3.90 -4.59 1.53
C LEU A 35 -5.14 -4.40 2.40
N GLN A 36 -5.17 -4.97 3.60
CA GLN A 36 -6.29 -4.81 4.52
C GLN A 36 -6.41 -3.36 5.00
N LYS A 37 -5.31 -2.73 5.43
CA LYS A 37 -5.29 -1.30 5.82
C LYS A 37 -5.79 -0.38 4.70
N ILE A 38 -5.35 -0.62 3.46
CA ILE A 38 -5.78 0.17 2.30
C ILE A 38 -7.27 -0.02 2.05
N VAL A 39 -7.77 -1.26 2.10
CA VAL A 39 -9.21 -1.54 1.92
C VAL A 39 -10.04 -0.83 3.00
N ASP A 40 -9.61 -0.89 4.26
CA ASP A 40 -10.33 -0.28 5.38
C ASP A 40 -10.34 1.26 5.27
N GLN A 41 -9.22 1.88 4.89
CA GLN A 41 -9.11 3.32 4.65
C GLN A 41 -9.96 3.77 3.45
N VAL A 42 -9.91 3.02 2.34
CA VAL A 42 -10.70 3.31 1.14
C VAL A 42 -12.20 3.17 1.41
N GLN A 43 -12.62 2.28 2.31
CA GLN A 43 -14.01 2.19 2.76
C GLN A 43 -14.45 3.39 3.60
N GLN A 44 -13.53 4.02 4.35
CA GLN A 44 -13.81 5.17 5.20
C GLN A 44 -13.77 6.51 4.44
N GLN A 45 -12.76 6.70 3.59
CA GLN A 45 -12.50 7.97 2.90
C GLN A 45 -13.04 8.02 1.47
N GLY A 46 -13.47 6.90 0.91
CA GLY A 46 -13.92 6.80 -0.47
C GLY A 46 -12.79 6.49 -1.46
N PHE A 47 -13.20 5.96 -2.62
CA PHE A 47 -12.27 5.49 -3.66
C PHE A 47 -11.54 6.62 -4.39
N GLU A 48 -12.07 7.84 -4.35
CA GLU A 48 -11.46 9.02 -4.97
C GLU A 48 -10.07 9.35 -4.41
N ASN A 49 -9.81 8.97 -3.16
CA ASN A 49 -8.53 9.18 -2.47
C ASN A 49 -7.61 7.94 -2.53
N LEU A 50 -7.89 6.95 -3.38
CA LEU A 50 -7.14 5.69 -3.41
C LEU A 50 -5.63 5.89 -3.55
N GLN A 51 -5.22 6.83 -4.40
CA GLN A 51 -3.79 7.07 -4.67
C GLN A 51 -3.09 7.67 -3.44
N ASP A 52 -3.71 8.65 -2.79
CA ASP A 52 -3.18 9.25 -1.55
C ASP A 52 -3.14 8.21 -0.42
N ILE A 53 -4.21 7.43 -0.25
CA ILE A 53 -4.26 6.32 0.74
C ILE A 53 -3.15 5.30 0.50
N LEU A 54 -2.87 4.95 -0.75
CA LEU A 54 -1.79 4.03 -1.08
C LEU A 54 -0.44 4.61 -0.67
N HIS A 55 -0.16 5.87 -0.99
CA HIS A 55 1.09 6.52 -0.62
C HIS A 55 1.21 6.69 0.90
N ASP A 56 0.17 7.12 1.60
CA ASP A 56 0.15 7.30 3.06
C ASP A 56 0.38 6.00 3.83
N ILE A 57 0.00 4.84 3.27
CA ILE A 57 0.19 3.55 3.93
C ILE A 57 1.52 2.90 3.52
N ILE A 58 1.87 2.98 2.24
CA ILE A 58 3.03 2.28 1.70
C ILE A 58 4.33 3.05 1.99
N TYR A 59 4.31 4.39 1.95
CA TYR A 59 5.52 5.18 2.19
C TYR A 59 6.08 4.99 3.61
N PRO A 60 5.31 5.14 4.70
CA PRO A 60 5.82 4.93 6.06
C PRO A 60 6.34 3.50 6.28
N PHE A 61 5.66 2.52 5.67
CA PHE A 61 6.05 1.12 5.74
C PHE A 61 7.46 0.88 5.19
N PHE A 62 7.84 1.51 4.08
CA PHE A 62 9.17 1.36 3.50
C PHE A 62 10.23 2.27 4.13
N THR A 63 9.84 3.41 4.68
CA THR A 63 10.79 4.39 5.25
C THR A 63 11.05 4.18 6.75
N ASN A 64 10.40 3.20 7.40
CA ASN A 64 10.38 3.04 8.86
C ASN A 64 10.05 4.37 9.58
N GLN A 65 9.29 5.26 8.91
CA GLN A 65 8.70 6.43 9.54
C GLN A 65 7.40 6.00 10.22
N ASP A 66 7.50 5.09 11.18
CA ASP A 66 6.50 5.02 12.24
C ASP A 66 6.74 6.24 13.15
N GLU A 67 5.74 7.13 13.27
CA GLU A 67 5.68 8.12 14.36
C GLU A 67 5.66 7.45 15.73
#